data_AF-A0A829YI76-F1
#
_entry.id   AF-A0A829YI76-F1
#
_cell.length_a   1.000
_cell.length_b   1.000
_cell.length_c   1.000
_cell.angle_alpha   90.00
_cell.angle_beta   90.00
_cell.angle_gamma   90.00
#
_symmetry.space_group_name_H-M   'P 1'
#
loop_
_entity.id
_entity.type
_entity.pdbx_description
1 polymer ?
#
loop_
_entity_poly.entity_id
_entity_poly.type
_entity_poly.pdbx_seq_one_letter_code
_entity_poly.pdbx_strand_id
1 'polypeptide(L)'
;MSERILIPLPGLGTLELPREVFDQHLLKTLVPAPTLPSELVDADQLEERTGIPASWWMTQARERRVPFRKMGRYVRFELSEIMECDAYRRRALGNSDEISR
;
A
#
# COMPACT_ATOMS: atom_id res chain seq x y z
N MET A 1 -3.42 -28.19 -29.04
CA MET A 1 -2.15 -27.46 -29.25
C MET A 1 -1.70 -26.96 -27.88
N SER A 2 -0.52 -27.36 -27.42
CA SER A 2 -0.05 -27.07 -26.05
C SER A 2 0.56 -25.68 -25.99
N GLU A 3 -0.20 -24.69 -25.54
CA GLU A 3 0.26 -23.31 -25.36
C GLU A 3 1.23 -23.24 -24.15
N ARG A 4 2.41 -22.64 -24.34
CA ARG A 4 3.46 -22.50 -23.33
C ARG A 4 3.79 -21.03 -23.12
N ILE A 5 4.09 -20.65 -21.88
CA ILE A 5 4.55 -19.32 -21.50
C ILE A 5 6.05 -19.39 -21.21
N LEU A 6 6.77 -18.39 -21.73
CA LEU A 6 8.19 -18.19 -21.51
C LEU A 6 8.39 -16.95 -20.63
N ILE A 7 9.03 -17.12 -19.48
CA ILE A 7 9.33 -16.02 -18.55
C ILE A 7 10.85 -15.84 -18.49
N PRO A 8 11.41 -14.75 -19.08
CA PRO A 8 12.84 -14.49 -18.99
C PRO A 8 13.20 -13.97 -17.59
N LEU A 9 14.08 -14.72 -16.89
CA LEU A 9 14.61 -14.36 -15.58
C LEU A 9 16.08 -13.92 -15.74
N PRO A 10 16.38 -12.61 -15.63
CA PRO A 10 17.73 -12.11 -15.83
C PRO A 10 18.69 -12.76 -14.82
N GLY A 11 19.77 -13.36 -15.34
CA GLY A 11 20.79 -14.06 -14.55
C GLY A 11 20.51 -15.53 -14.23
N LEU A 12 19.31 -16.05 -14.53
CA LEU A 12 18.93 -17.45 -14.26
C LEU A 12 18.45 -18.22 -15.50
N GLY A 13 18.05 -17.53 -16.57
CA GLY A 13 17.61 -18.13 -17.83
C GLY A 13 16.12 -17.94 -18.10
N THR A 14 15.54 -18.77 -18.95
CA THR A 14 14.11 -18.69 -19.32
C THR A 14 13.35 -19.82 -18.66
N LEU A 15 12.32 -19.47 -17.89
CA LEU A 15 11.39 -20.44 -17.31
C LEU A 15 10.29 -20.75 -18.31
N GLU A 16 10.21 -22.01 -18.74
CA GLU A 16 9.11 -22.52 -19.58
C GLU A 16 8.05 -23.17 -18.71
N LEU A 17 6.78 -22.82 -18.93
CA LEU A 17 5.66 -23.45 -18.23
C LEU A 17 4.44 -23.58 -19.13
N PRO A 18 3.59 -24.62 -18.94
CA PRO A 18 2.32 -24.73 -19.64
C PRO A 18 1.39 -23.57 -19.27
N ARG A 19 0.63 -23.07 -20.25
CA ARG A 19 -0.33 -21.98 -20.06
C ARG A 19 -1.32 -22.24 -18.92
N GLU A 20 -1.81 -23.48 -18.83
CA GLU A 20 -2.78 -23.90 -17.82
C GLU A 20 -2.23 -23.82 -16.39
N VAL A 21 -0.96 -24.14 -16.20
CA VAL A 21 -0.28 -24.03 -14.89
C VAL A 21 -0.11 -22.56 -14.53
N PHE A 22 0.24 -21.71 -15.49
CA PHE A 22 0.33 -20.27 -15.24
C PHE A 22 -1.03 -19.69 -14.84
N ASP A 23 -2.10 -19.98 -15.59
CA ASP A 23 -3.43 -19.43 -15.34
C ASP A 23 -4.01 -19.91 -14.00
N GLN A 24 -3.81 -21.17 -13.62
CA GLN A 24 -4.20 -21.69 -12.29
C GLN A 24 -3.54 -20.94 -11.14
N HIS A 25 -2.26 -20.59 -11.29
CA HIS A 25 -1.51 -19.94 -10.23
C HIS A 25 -1.62 -18.40 -10.26
N LEU A 26 -1.94 -17.81 -11.42
CA LEU A 26 -2.17 -16.37 -11.55
C LEU A 26 -3.31 -15.90 -10.63
N LEU A 27 -4.37 -16.72 -10.48
CA LEU A 27 -5.50 -16.43 -9.61
C LEU A 27 -5.19 -16.62 -8.11
N LYS A 28 -4.19 -17.43 -7.78
CA LYS A 28 -3.79 -17.69 -6.39
C LYS A 28 -2.94 -16.57 -5.79
N THR A 29 -2.31 -15.75 -6.63
CA THR A 29 -1.53 -14.57 -6.21
C THR A 29 -2.36 -13.29 -6.16
N LEU A 30 -3.59 -13.29 -6.71
CA LEU A 30 -4.63 -12.30 -6.38
C LEU A 30 -5.22 -12.61 -5.00
N VAL A 31 -4.36 -12.79 -4.00
CA VAL A 31 -4.78 -12.59 -2.61
C VAL A 31 -5.13 -11.09 -2.56
N PRO A 32 -6.37 -10.67 -2.29
CA PRO A 32 -6.58 -9.28 -1.91
C PRO A 32 -5.60 -9.03 -0.77
N ALA A 33 -4.76 -8.00 -0.88
CA ALA A 33 -3.75 -7.68 0.12
C ALA A 33 -4.36 -7.96 1.51
N PRO A 34 -3.67 -8.72 2.39
CA PRO A 34 -4.26 -9.14 3.65
C PRO A 34 -4.92 -7.93 4.25
N THR A 35 -6.25 -7.97 4.40
CA THR A 35 -7.01 -6.94 5.10
C THR A 35 -6.46 -6.97 6.51
N LEU A 36 -5.39 -6.20 6.74
CA LEU A 36 -5.00 -5.74 8.05
C LEU A 36 -6.30 -5.22 8.64
N PRO A 37 -6.66 -5.62 9.88
CA PRO A 37 -7.90 -5.18 10.50
C PRO A 37 -8.04 -3.68 10.26
N SER A 38 -9.20 -3.25 9.72
CA SER A 38 -9.50 -1.83 9.44
C SER A 38 -9.39 -1.03 10.72
N GLU A 39 -8.16 -0.69 11.08
CA GLU A 39 -7.85 -0.03 12.32
C GLU A 39 -8.05 1.46 12.09
N LEU A 40 -9.15 1.95 12.64
CA LEU A 40 -9.53 3.35 12.57
C LEU A 40 -8.76 4.12 13.63
N VAL A 41 -7.67 4.74 13.19
CA VAL A 41 -6.77 5.54 14.01
C VAL A 41 -7.08 7.04 13.89
N ASP A 42 -6.75 7.79 14.93
CA ASP A 42 -6.81 9.26 14.92
C ASP A 42 -5.51 9.87 14.37
N ALA A 43 -5.48 11.18 14.15
CA ALA A 43 -4.30 11.88 13.62
C ALA A 43 -3.07 11.75 14.54
N ASP A 44 -3.26 11.80 15.86
CA ASP A 44 -2.18 11.64 16.84
C ASP A 44 -1.59 10.21 16.80
N GLN A 45 -2.46 9.20 16.66
CA GLN A 45 -2.02 7.80 16.53
C GLN A 45 -1.27 7.55 15.21
N LEU A 46 -1.64 8.25 14.14
CA LEU A 46 -0.88 8.21 12.88
C LEU A 46 0.50 8.84 13.04
N GLU A 47 0.62 9.93 13.81
CA GLU A 47 1.91 10.55 14.10
C GLU A 47 2.83 9.60 14.86
N GLU A 48 2.34 8.94 15.90
CA GLU A 48 3.12 7.95 16.65
C GLU A 48 3.59 6.78 15.77
N ARG A 49 2.77 6.32 14.82
CA ARG A 49 3.07 5.17 13.97
C ARG A 49 3.93 5.49 12.75
N THR A 50 3.72 6.66 12.15
CA THR A 50 4.34 7.05 10.87
C THR A 50 5.45 8.08 11.03
N GLY A 51 5.55 8.73 12.20
CA GLY A 51 6.43 9.88 12.43
C GLY A 51 5.99 11.16 11.71
N ILE A 52 4.84 11.13 11.03
CA ILE A 52 4.33 12.29 10.28
C ILE A 52 3.40 13.10 11.18
N PRO A 53 3.62 14.43 11.32
CA PRO A 53 2.83 15.27 12.21
C PRO A 53 1.32 15.17 11.99
N ALA A 54 0.54 15.09 13.07
CA ALA A 54 -0.92 15.07 13.05
C ALA A 54 -1.53 16.27 12.30
N SER A 55 -0.88 17.44 12.38
CA SER A 55 -1.26 18.64 11.64
C SER A 55 -1.20 18.46 10.12
N TRP A 56 -0.24 17.69 9.62
CA TRP A 56 -0.13 17.35 8.20
C TRP A 56 -1.29 16.43 7.79
N TRP A 57 -1.58 15.38 8.57
CA TRP A 57 -2.70 14.48 8.32
C TRP A 57 -4.04 15.22 8.29
N MET A 58 -4.29 16.10 9.25
CA MET A 58 -5.49 16.93 9.26
C MET A 58 -5.56 17.87 8.06
N THR A 59 -4.43 18.44 7.63
CA THR A 59 -4.38 19.31 6.44
C THR A 59 -4.68 18.51 5.17
N GLN A 60 -4.06 17.35 4.99
CA GLN A 60 -4.32 16.49 3.85
C GLN A 60 -5.76 15.95 3.84
N ALA A 61 -6.36 15.70 5.01
CA ALA A 61 -7.76 15.32 5.12
C ALA A 61 -8.70 16.46 4.68
N ARG A 62 -8.40 17.71 5.08
CA ARG A 62 -9.13 18.91 4.63
C ARG A 62 -9.03 19.12 3.12
N GLU A 63 -7.84 18.88 2.56
CA GLU A 63 -7.58 18.96 1.13
C GLU A 63 -8.09 17.74 0.33
N ARG A 64 -8.67 16.73 1.00
CA ARG A 64 -9.13 15.47 0.40
C ARG A 64 -8.05 14.72 -0.38
N ARG A 65 -6.79 14.87 0.03
CA ARG A 65 -5.63 14.20 -0.58
C ARG A 65 -5.33 12.84 0.03
N VAL A 66 -5.83 12.58 1.24
CA VAL A 66 -5.75 11.29 1.92
C VAL A 66 -7.15 10.78 2.23
N PRO A 67 -7.35 9.45 2.25
CA PRO A 67 -8.61 8.86 2.66
C PRO A 67 -8.90 9.16 4.14
N PHE A 68 -10.13 9.57 4.44
CA PHE A 68 -10.58 9.82 5.80
C PHE A 68 -12.05 9.43 5.95
N ARG A 69 -12.42 8.97 7.14
CA ARG A 69 -13.81 8.65 7.51
C ARG A 69 -14.27 9.62 8.60
N LYS A 70 -15.39 10.29 8.34
CA LYS A 70 -16.05 11.11 9.36
C LYS A 70 -16.98 10.26 10.21
N MET A 71 -16.71 10.21 11.51
CA MET A 71 -17.58 9.61 12.52
C MET A 71 -18.15 10.72 13.40
N GLY A 72 -19.23 11.34 12.93
CA GLY A 72 -19.83 12.51 13.57
C GLY A 72 -18.88 13.71 13.55
N ARG A 73 -18.45 14.16 14.74
CA ARG A 73 -17.49 15.26 14.92
C ARG A 73 -16.03 14.83 14.69
N TYR A 74 -15.75 13.53 14.72
CA TYR A 74 -14.39 12.99 14.67
C TYR A 74 -13.99 12.59 13.25
N VAL A 75 -12.70 12.81 12.93
CA VAL A 75 -12.08 12.36 11.67
C VAL A 75 -11.15 11.21 12.03
N ARG A 76 -11.45 10.05 11.47
CA ARG A 76 -10.69 8.81 11.63
C ARG A 76 -10.04 8.43 10.31
N PHE A 77 -8.90 7.77 10.39
CA PHE A 77 -8.12 7.32 9.26
C PHE A 77 -8.00 5.80 9.32
N GLU A 78 -8.20 5.14 8.19
CA GLU A 78 -7.97 3.70 8.10
C GLU A 78 -6.51 3.47 7.70
N LEU A 79 -5.75 2.77 8.55
CA LEU A 79 -4.31 2.59 8.34
C LEU A 79 -3.99 1.95 6.97
N SER A 80 -4.76 0.94 6.57
CA SER A 80 -4.61 0.24 5.28
C SER A 80 -4.80 1.19 4.10
N GLU A 81 -5.88 1.99 4.10
CA GLU A 81 -6.15 2.96 3.02
C GLU A 81 -5.08 4.06 2.98
N ILE A 82 -4.54 4.46 4.13
CA ILE A 82 -3.46 5.45 4.21
C ILE A 82 -2.16 4.90 3.63
N MET A 83 -1.80 3.65 3.93
CA MET A 83 -0.59 3.00 3.39
C MET A 83 -0.64 2.85 1.87
N GLU A 84 -1.85 2.71 1.31
CA GLU A 84 -2.07 2.63 -0.13
C GLU A 84 -2.13 4.00 -0.83
N CYS A 85 -2.31 5.08 -0.07
CA CYS A 85 -2.46 6.42 -0.61
C CYS A 85 -1.14 7.00 -1.16
N ASP A 86 -1.18 7.53 -2.39
CA ASP A 86 -0.03 8.16 -3.05
C ASP A 86 0.52 9.37 -2.28
N ALA A 87 -0.33 10.13 -1.60
CA ALA A 87 0.09 11.29 -0.82
C ALA A 87 1.01 10.88 0.34
N TYR A 88 0.68 9.77 1.01
CA TYR A 88 1.55 9.16 2.03
C TYR A 88 2.82 8.59 1.41
N ARG A 89 2.72 7.79 0.33
CA ARG A 89 3.90 7.19 -0.31
C ARG A 89 4.91 8.22 -0.80
N ARG A 90 4.45 9.31 -1.42
CA ARG A 90 5.35 10.40 -1.86
C ARG A 90 6.11 11.04 -0.69
N ARG A 91 5.49 11.15 0.49
CA ARG A 91 6.14 11.70 1.67
C ARG A 91 7.04 10.68 2.38
N ALA A 92 6.60 9.42 2.49
CA ALA A 92 7.38 8.33 3.06
C ALA A 92 8.68 8.09 2.28
N LEU A 93 8.62 8.11 0.95
CA LEU A 93 9.80 8.00 0.08
C LEU A 93 10.72 9.23 0.16
N GLY A 94 10.18 10.40 0.53
CA GLY A 94 10.95 11.63 0.71
C GLY A 94 11.62 11.76 2.08
N ASN A 95 11.28 10.91 3.06
CA ASN A 95 11.82 10.96 4.41
C ASN A 95 12.99 9.98 4.65
N SER A 96 13.31 9.14 3.67
CA SER A 96 14.42 8.17 3.76
C SER A 96 15.81 8.82 3.73
N ASP A 97 15.89 10.13 3.46
CA ASP A 97 17.15 10.88 3.39
C ASP A 97 17.60 11.46 4.75
N GLU A 98 16.73 11.48 5.78
CA GLU A 98 16.98 12.19 7.05
C GLU A 98 17.43 11.28 8.21
N ILE A 99 17.68 9.99 7.95
CA ILE A 99 18.26 9.04 8.93
C ILE A 99 19.66 8.64 8.47
N SER A 100 20.52 9.63 8.26
CA SER A 100 21.97 9.48 8.15
C SER A 100 22.62 10.81 8.51
N ARG A 101 22.57 11.17 9.79
CA ARG A 101 23.48 12.17 10.36
C ARG A 101 23.71 11.97 11.85
#